data_AF-A0A1H0KTH1-F1
#
_entry.id   AF-A0A1H0KTH1-F1
#
_cell.length_a   1.000
_cell.length_b   1.000
_cell.length_c   1.000
_cell.angle_alpha   90.00
_cell.angle_beta   90.00
_cell.angle_gamma   90.00
#
_symmetry.space_group_name_H-M   'P 1'
#
loop_
_entity.id
_entity.type
_entity.pdbx_description
1 polymer ?
#
loop_
_entity_poly.entity_id
_entity_poly.type
_entity_poly.pdbx_seq_one_letter_code
_entity_poly.pdbx_strand_id
1 'polypeptide(L)' 'MTPREQAAFNEGVEAMRQMAMAAAVSIEVRDDAREVRQQAAAAALHGLAEGAKVLLLGAEGTHQTRTPKGEAANG' A
#
# COMPACT_ATOMS: atom_id res chain seq x y z
N MET A 1 12.82 -5.43 -10.69
CA MET A 1 11.77 -6.46 -10.78
C MET A 1 11.32 -6.57 -12.22
N THR A 2 11.09 -7.78 -12.70
CA THR A 2 10.35 -8.00 -13.95
C THR A 2 8.90 -7.52 -13.78
N PRO A 3 8.17 -7.23 -14.86
CA PRO A 3 6.76 -6.83 -14.76
C PRO A 3 5.90 -7.84 -14.00
N ARG A 4 6.19 -9.13 -14.16
CA ARG A 4 5.49 -10.21 -13.46
C ARG A 4 5.80 -10.22 -11.96
N GLU A 5 7.06 -10.01 -11.58
CA GLU A 5 7.47 -9.90 -10.17
C GLU A 5 6.85 -8.68 -9.52
N GLN A 6 6.77 -7.56 -10.23
CA GLN A 6 6.14 -6.33 -9.72
C GLN A 6 4.63 -6.52 -9.50
N ALA A 7 3.95 -7.20 -10.43
CA ALA A 7 2.52 -7.51 -10.28
C ALA A 7 2.26 -8.40 -9.06
N ALA A 8 3.03 -9.48 -8.89
CA ALA A 8 2.92 -10.36 -7.74
C ALA A 8 3.23 -9.64 -6.41
N PHE A 9 4.20 -8.72 -6.41
CA PHE A 9 4.49 -7.89 -5.25
C PHE A 9 3.30 -6.98 -4.91
N ASN A 10 2.74 -6.27 -5.89
CA ASN A 10 1.60 -5.38 -5.69
C ASN A 10 0.38 -6.14 -5.16
N GLU A 11 0.10 -7.34 -5.68
CA GLU A 11 -0.95 -8.23 -5.17
C GLU A 11 -0.74 -8.58 -3.70
N GLY A 12 0.50 -8.92 -3.31
CA GLY A 12 0.85 -9.21 -1.93
C GLY A 12 0.68 -8.00 -0.99
N VAL A 13 1.09 -6.81 -1.42
CA VAL A 13 0.93 -5.58 -0.63
C VAL A 13 -0.55 -5.22 -0.45
N GLU A 14 -1.37 -5.39 -1.49
CA GLU A 14 -2.82 -5.14 -1.38
C GLU A 14 -3.50 -6.17 -0.46
N ALA A 15 -3.14 -7.45 -0.56
CA ALA A 15 -3.65 -8.48 0.35
C ALA A 15 -3.28 -8.17 1.81
N MET A 16 -2.04 -7.77 2.08
CA MET A 16 -1.60 -7.34 3.41
C MET A 16 -2.41 -6.14 3.90
N ARG A 17 -2.64 -5.13 3.05
CA ARG A 17 -3.44 -3.94 3.38
C ARG A 17 -4.84 -4.33 3.85
N GLN A 18 -5.50 -5.21 3.09
CA GLN A 18 -6.86 -5.66 3.40
C GLN A 18 -6.91 -6.44 4.71
N MET A 19 -5.94 -7.34 4.94
CA MET A 19 -5.86 -8.09 6.20
C MET A 19 -5.59 -7.19 7.41
N ALA A 20 -4.71 -6.18 7.27
CA ALA A 20 -4.44 -5.23 8.34
C ALA A 20 -5.72 -4.45 8.73
N MET A 21 -6.48 -3.96 7.75
CA MET A 21 -7.76 -3.30 8.00
C MET A 21 -8.78 -4.23 8.66
N ALA A 22 -8.91 -5.46 8.16
CA ALA A 22 -9.84 -6.44 8.73
C ALA A 22 -9.50 -6.77 10.19
N ALA A 23 -8.21 -6.91 10.52
CA ALA A 23 -7.76 -7.14 11.88
C ALA A 23 -8.00 -5.93 12.80
N ALA A 24 -7.76 -4.71 12.32
CA ALA A 24 -8.02 -3.49 13.09
C ALA A 24 -9.50 -3.38 13.48
N VAL A 25 -10.40 -3.50 12.49
CA VAL A 25 -11.85 -3.48 12.72
C VAL A 25 -12.28 -4.60 13.65
N SER A 26 -11.71 -5.81 13.49
CA SER A 26 -12.01 -6.95 14.35
C SER A 26 -11.61 -6.71 15.81
N ILE A 27 -10.58 -5.91 16.08
CA ILE A 27 -10.18 -5.52 17.44
C ILE A 27 -11.13 -4.44 17.98
N GLU A 28 -11.47 -3.45 17.16
CA GLU A 28 -12.31 -2.30 17.55
C GLU A 28 -13.74 -2.68 17.95
N VAL A 29 -14.27 -3.79 17.41
CA VAL A 29 -15.62 -4.28 17.73
C VAL A 29 -15.69 -5.17 18.97
N ARG A 30 -14.57 -5.46 19.64
CA ARG A 30 -14.54 -6.29 20.85
C ARG A 30 -14.84 -5.47 22.09
N ASP A 31 -15.38 -6.12 23.11
CA ASP A 31 -15.70 -5.48 24.39
C ASP A 31 -14.45 -4.91 25.11
N ASP A 32 -13.28 -5.52 24.87
CA ASP A 32 -11.99 -5.08 25.41
C ASP A 32 -11.29 -4.02 24.54
N ALA A 33 -11.92 -3.50 23.49
CA ALA A 33 -11.34 -2.50 22.59
C ALA A 33 -10.91 -1.20 23.28
N ARG A 34 -11.42 -0.92 24.49
CA ARG A 34 -11.01 0.23 25.31
C ARG A 34 -9.68 0.02 26.05
N GLU A 35 -9.16 -1.21 26.09
CA GLU A 35 -7.84 -1.46 26.62
C GLU A 35 -6.78 -0.79 25.74
N VAL A 36 -5.84 -0.08 26.38
CA VAL A 36 -4.77 0.67 25.68
C VAL A 36 -3.99 -0.22 24.72
N ARG A 37 -3.78 -1.50 25.05
CA ARG A 37 -3.11 -2.46 24.16
C ARG A 37 -3.90 -2.72 22.88
N GLN A 38 -5.22 -2.88 22.99
CA GLN A 38 -6.08 -3.12 21.83
C GLN A 38 -6.14 -1.88 20.94
N GLN A 39 -6.24 -0.69 21.55
CA GLN A 39 -6.17 0.58 20.83
C GLN A 39 -4.85 0.76 20.09
N ALA A 40 -3.73 0.45 20.75
CA ALA A 40 -2.40 0.52 20.13
C ALA A 40 -2.27 -0.49 18.97
N ALA A 41 -2.78 -1.70 19.14
CA ALA A 41 -2.78 -2.71 18.08
C ALA A 41 -3.63 -2.28 16.88
N ALA A 42 -4.85 -1.77 17.10
CA ALA A 42 -5.70 -1.25 16.04
C ALA A 42 -5.05 -0.07 15.31
N ALA A 43 -4.47 0.88 16.05
CA ALA A 43 -3.76 2.02 15.47
C ALA A 43 -2.54 1.59 14.63
N ALA A 44 -1.77 0.61 15.09
CA ALA A 44 -0.64 0.06 14.33
C ALA A 44 -1.09 -0.61 13.03
N LEU A 45 -2.20 -1.36 13.06
CA LEU A 45 -2.76 -2.01 11.89
C LEU A 45 -3.33 -1.03 10.87
N HIS A 46 -3.98 0.05 11.32
CA HIS A 46 -4.38 1.17 10.45
C HIS A 46 -3.16 1.84 9.83
N GLY A 47 -2.12 2.12 10.61
CA GLY A 47 -0.86 2.67 10.11
C GLY A 47 -0.19 1.77 9.07
N LEU A 48 -0.22 0.46 9.28
CA LEU A 48 0.28 -0.53 8.31
C LEU A 48 -0.52 -0.49 7.01
N ALA A 49 -1.86 -0.43 7.08
CA ALA A 49 -2.72 -0.36 5.91
C ALA A 49 -2.50 0.93 5.09
N GLU A 50 -2.38 2.08 5.76
CA GLU A 50 -2.08 3.35 5.07
C GLU A 50 -0.67 3.34 4.45
N GLY A 51 0.32 2.79 5.15
CA GLY A 51 1.66 2.60 4.59
C GLY A 51 1.66 1.72 3.33
N ALA A 52 0.90 0.61 3.35
CA ALA A 52 0.76 -0.28 2.20
C ALA A 52 0.13 0.42 0.99
N LYS A 53 -0.90 1.24 1.22
CA LYS A 53 -1.53 2.06 0.18
C LYS A 53 -0.53 3.01 -0.49
N VAL A 54 0.33 3.66 0.30
CA VAL A 54 1.38 4.55 -0.23
C VAL A 54 2.38 3.78 -1.10
N LEU A 55 2.78 2.58 -0.69
CA LEU A 55 3.68 1.73 -1.48
C LEU A 55 3.06 1.37 -2.86
N LEU A 56 1.76 1.09 -2.90
CA LEU A 56 1.05 0.81 -4.15
C LEU A 56 0.99 2.05 -5.06
N LEU A 57 0.64 3.23 -4.53
CA LEU A 57 0.58 4.49 -5.29
C LEU A 57 1.96 4.91 -5.83
N GLY A 58 3.02 4.68 -5.06
CA GLY A 58 4.39 4.92 -5.48
C GLY A 58 4.85 4.01 -6.63
N ALA A 59 4.33 2.78 -6.69
CA ALA A 59 4.64 1.83 -7.76
C ALA A 59 4.04 2.27 -9.11
N GLU A 60 2.86 2.89 -9.12
CA GLU A 60 2.18 3.37 -10.34
C GLU A 60 2.86 4.59 -10.97
N GLY A 61 3.50 5.44 -10.16
CA GLY A 61 4.14 6.68 -10.62
C GLY A 61 5.46 6.51 -11.41
N THR A 62 6.07 5.31 -11.38
CA THR A 62 7.38 5.07 -12.01
C THR A 62 7.32 4.65 -13.48
N HIS A 63 6.11 4.48 -14.05
CA HIS A 63 5.90 4.10 -15.44
C HIS A 63 5.59 5.27 -16.40
N GLN A 64 5.61 6.52 -15.94
CA GLN A 64 5.57 7.67 -16.84
C GLN A 64 6.95 7.84 -17.50
N THR A 65 7.18 7.07 -18.57
CA THR A 65 8.30 7.25 -19.48
C THR A 65 8.31 8.69 -19.96
N ARG A 66 9.24 9.49 -19.43
CA ARG A 66 9.63 10.77 -19.99
C ARG A 66 10.21 10.47 -21.37
N THR A 67 9.37 10.52 -22.41
CA THR A 67 9.87 10.63 -23.79
C THR A 67 10.76 11.88 -23.84
N PRO A 68 12.04 11.78 -24.25
CA PRO A 68 12.83 12.97 -24.52
C PRO A 68 12.17 13.69 -25.70
N LYS A 69 11.44 14.77 -25.39
CA LYS A 69 10.96 15.72 -26.38
C LYS A 69 12.18 16.48 -26.89
N GLY A 70 12.71 16.09 -28.06
CA GLY A 70 13.60 16.93 -28.83
C GLY A 70 14.79 16.24 -29.48
N GLU A 71 14.57 15.20 -30.30
CA GLU A 71 15.58 14.80 -31.28
C GLU A 71 14.91 14.25 -32.54
N ALA A 72 14.29 15.14 -33.31
CA ALA A 72 13.98 14.96 -34.73
C ALA A 72 13.41 16.26 -35.30
N ALA A 73 14.30 17.18 -35.66
CA ALA A 73 14.03 18.13 -36.73
C ALA A 73 15.38 18.46 -37.38
N ASN A 74 15.79 17.58 -38.27
CA ASN A 74 16.81 17.84 -39.27
C ASN A 74 16.24 18.89 -40.23
N GLY A 75 16.98 19.96 -40.48
CA GLY A 75 16.67 21.06 -41.41
C GLY A 75 17.87 21.98 -41.53
#